data_AF-A0A085LWC2-F1
#
_entry.id   AF-A0A085LWC2-F1
#
_cell.length_a   1.000
_cell.length_b   1.000
_cell.length_c   1.000
_cell.angle_alpha   90.00
_cell.angle_beta   90.00
_cell.angle_gamma   90.00
#
_symmetry.space_group_name_H-M   'P 1'
#
loop_
_entity.id
_entity.type
_entity.pdbx_description
1 polymer ?
#
loop_
_entity_poly.entity_id
_entity_poly.type
_entity_poly.pdbx_seq_one_letter_code
_entity_poly.pdbx_strand_id
1 'polypeptide(L)'
;MELQAVLTAVRLGAAIAAQLKMPSADITYWTDSTTVLHWISSTNMKFDVFVGNRIAEVLEESEPKQWRYVPTELNPADDLSRGARSDSVNTSCRWFRGPKFLWSTEECWPLNPISRNDEVLTPTAVSIGVVNELQRFENPLASLFDRCSRWKPIIRIVAWVLRAMKKRNLRPTGSLNVEELNAAREVCLRVE
;
A
#
# COMPACT_ATOMS: atom_id res chain seq x y z
N MET A 1 4.60 -3.16 0.78
CA MET A 1 4.75 -4.05 1.94
C MET A 1 3.56 -5.00 1.98
N GLU A 2 2.34 -4.47 1.88
CA GLU A 2 1.07 -5.22 1.81
C GLU A 2 1.07 -6.48 0.91
N LEU A 3 1.41 -6.35 -0.38
CA LEU A 3 1.40 -7.50 -1.30
C LEU A 3 2.27 -8.67 -0.84
N GLN A 4 3.35 -8.39 -0.12
CA GLN A 4 4.23 -9.45 0.36
C GLN A 4 3.75 -10.07 1.66
N ALA A 5 3.04 -9.31 2.49
CA ALA A 5 2.31 -9.85 3.63
C ALA A 5 1.19 -10.80 3.14
N VAL A 6 0.43 -10.38 2.13
CA VAL A 6 -0.64 -11.16 1.47
C VAL A 6 -0.09 -12.45 0.90
N LEU A 7 1.00 -12.39 0.11
CA LEU A 7 1.61 -13.60 -0.44
C LEU A 7 2.09 -14.56 0.64
N THR A 8 2.70 -14.03 1.71
CA THR A 8 3.15 -14.83 2.84
C THR A 8 1.97 -15.50 3.55
N ALA A 9 0.85 -14.78 3.72
CA ALA A 9 -0.36 -15.30 4.34
C ALA A 9 -0.95 -16.48 3.54
N VAL A 10 -0.99 -16.38 2.21
CA VAL A 10 -1.49 -17.47 1.34
C VAL A 10 -0.61 -18.70 1.42
N ARG A 11 0.71 -18.53 1.28
CA ARG A 11 1.67 -19.65 1.38
C ARG A 11 1.60 -20.32 2.75
N LEU A 12 1.48 -19.54 3.83
CA LEU A 12 1.31 -20.05 5.18
C LEU A 12 -0.03 -20.78 5.34
N GLY A 13 -1.12 -20.21 4.83
CA GLY A 13 -2.45 -20.82 4.84
C GLY A 13 -2.47 -22.18 4.14
N ALA A 14 -1.88 -22.25 2.94
CA ALA A 14 -1.75 -23.49 2.19
C ALA A 14 -0.93 -24.56 2.96
N ALA A 15 0.20 -24.15 3.57
CA ALA A 15 1.00 -25.05 4.39
C ALA A 15 0.24 -25.57 5.61
N ILE A 16 -0.52 -24.71 6.30
CA ILE A 16 -1.35 -25.11 7.45
C ILE A 16 -2.47 -26.05 7.02
N ALA A 17 -3.19 -25.74 5.94
CA ALA A 17 -4.27 -26.59 5.45
C ALA A 17 -3.78 -27.98 5.02
N ALA A 18 -2.61 -28.06 4.39
CA ALA A 18 -1.97 -29.34 4.06
C ALA A 18 -1.67 -30.17 5.32
N GLN A 19 -1.14 -29.55 6.38
CA GLN A 19 -0.86 -30.23 7.65
C GLN A 19 -2.12 -30.66 8.39
N LEU A 20 -3.18 -29.83 8.36
CA LEU A 20 -4.46 -30.11 8.99
C LEU A 20 -5.40 -30.98 8.15
N LYS A 21 -4.99 -31.35 6.93
CA LYS A 21 -5.80 -32.09 5.94
C LYS A 21 -7.16 -31.42 5.68
N MET A 22 -7.14 -30.09 5.60
CA MET A 22 -8.33 -29.28 5.33
C MET A 22 -8.34 -28.82 3.86
N PRO A 23 -9.53 -28.67 3.26
CA PRO A 23 -9.65 -28.02 1.95
C PRO A 23 -9.11 -26.58 2.01
N SER A 24 -8.32 -26.19 1.02
CA SER A 24 -7.84 -24.80 0.89
C SER A 24 -9.00 -23.81 0.70
N ALA A 25 -10.12 -24.27 0.14
CA ALA A 25 -11.34 -23.48 -0.06
C ALA A 25 -11.99 -22.99 1.25
N ASP A 26 -11.71 -23.64 2.38
CA ASP A 26 -12.28 -23.29 3.69
C ASP A 26 -11.47 -22.19 4.40
N ILE A 27 -10.34 -21.78 3.84
CA ILE A 27 -9.51 -20.70 4.39
C ILE A 27 -10.12 -19.35 4.05
N THR A 28 -10.24 -18.46 5.05
CA THR A 28 -10.57 -17.05 4.83
C THR A 28 -9.36 -16.17 5.16
N TYR A 29 -8.97 -15.32 4.21
CA TYR A 29 -7.88 -14.37 4.36
C TYR A 29 -8.42 -12.97 4.65
N TRP A 30 -7.77 -12.24 5.56
CA TRP A 30 -8.18 -10.92 5.98
C TRP A 30 -7.09 -9.90 5.70
N THR A 31 -7.46 -8.74 5.17
CA THR A 31 -6.56 -7.58 5.03
C THR A 31 -7.35 -6.29 5.23
N ASP A 32 -6.70 -5.29 5.81
CA ASP A 32 -7.24 -3.93 5.92
C ASP A 32 -6.89 -3.05 4.71
N SER A 33 -6.11 -3.58 3.75
CA SER A 33 -5.77 -2.88 2.52
C SER A 33 -6.86 -3.06 1.46
N THR A 34 -7.72 -2.05 1.34
CA THR A 34 -8.73 -2.00 0.26
C THR A 34 -8.08 -2.00 -1.13
N THR A 35 -6.88 -1.44 -1.28
CA THR A 35 -6.12 -1.51 -2.52
C THR A 35 -5.76 -2.94 -2.92
N VAL A 36 -5.28 -3.75 -1.95
CA VAL A 36 -4.99 -5.17 -2.20
C VAL A 36 -6.26 -5.93 -2.56
N LEU A 37 -7.34 -5.74 -1.81
CA LEU A 37 -8.61 -6.40 -2.10
C LEU A 37 -9.11 -6.04 -3.50
N HIS A 38 -8.98 -4.78 -3.90
CA HIS A 38 -9.33 -4.33 -5.24
C HIS A 38 -8.50 -5.07 -6.29
N TRP A 39 -7.17 -5.13 -6.13
CA TRP A 39 -6.30 -5.87 -7.06
C TRP A 39 -6.63 -7.36 -7.17
N ILE A 40 -6.95 -8.02 -6.05
CA ILE A 40 -7.33 -9.44 -6.01
C ILE A 40 -8.68 -9.66 -6.70
N SER A 41 -9.62 -8.74 -6.52
CA SER A 41 -10.96 -8.84 -7.11
C SER A 41 -11.03 -8.44 -8.59
N SER A 42 -10.04 -7.70 -9.07
CA SER A 42 -10.05 -7.11 -10.41
C SER A 42 -9.61 -8.09 -11.49
N THR A 43 -10.52 -8.40 -12.42
CA THR A 43 -10.24 -9.32 -13.54
C THR A 43 -9.57 -8.64 -14.75
N ASN A 44 -9.69 -7.31 -14.89
CA ASN A 44 -9.36 -6.59 -16.15
C ASN A 44 -8.35 -5.43 -15.99
N MET A 45 -7.62 -5.35 -14.87
CA MET A 45 -6.64 -4.28 -14.67
C MET A 45 -5.28 -4.63 -15.32
N LYS A 46 -4.65 -3.66 -15.99
CA LYS A 46 -3.22 -3.74 -16.31
C LYS A 46 -2.43 -3.28 -15.09
N PHE A 47 -1.85 -4.23 -14.40
CA PHE A 47 -0.93 -3.98 -13.31
C PHE A 47 0.49 -3.70 -13.83
N ASP A 48 1.29 -2.96 -13.06
CA ASP A 48 2.74 -3.02 -13.20
C ASP A 48 3.20 -4.48 -13.00
N VAL A 49 4.25 -4.89 -13.72
CA VAL A 49 4.85 -6.24 -13.65
C VAL A 49 5.05 -6.70 -12.21
N PHE A 50 5.50 -5.82 -11.31
CA PHE A 50 5.70 -6.20 -9.91
C PHE A 50 4.39 -6.58 -9.22
N VAL A 51 3.32 -5.82 -9.44
CA VAL A 51 2.01 -6.05 -8.81
C VAL A 51 1.33 -7.25 -9.46
N GLY A 52 1.32 -7.30 -10.80
CA GLY A 52 0.71 -8.38 -11.57
C GLY A 52 1.27 -9.74 -11.23
N ASN A 53 2.61 -9.88 -11.14
CA ASN A 53 3.23 -11.16 -10.80
C ASN A 53 2.86 -11.65 -9.40
N ARG A 54 2.68 -10.74 -8.42
CA ARG A 54 2.36 -11.09 -7.03
C ARG A 54 0.89 -11.45 -6.89
N ILE A 55 0.02 -10.70 -7.57
CA ILE A 55 -1.41 -11.01 -7.62
C ILE A 55 -1.64 -12.35 -8.33
N ALA A 56 -0.93 -12.62 -9.43
CA ALA A 56 -1.00 -13.91 -10.11
C ALA A 56 -0.65 -15.08 -9.16
N GLU A 57 0.45 -14.95 -8.41
CA GLU A 57 0.86 -15.97 -7.45
C GLU A 57 -0.15 -16.13 -6.29
N VAL A 58 -0.70 -15.03 -5.78
CA VAL A 58 -1.76 -15.06 -4.76
C VAL A 58 -3.01 -15.80 -5.29
N LEU A 59 -3.39 -15.57 -6.54
CA LEU A 59 -4.55 -16.19 -7.17
C LEU A 59 -4.31 -17.63 -7.63
N GLU A 60 -3.06 -18.08 -7.70
CA GLU A 60 -2.70 -19.48 -7.96
C GLU A 60 -3.04 -20.38 -6.75
N GLU A 61 -3.00 -19.82 -5.55
CA GLU A 61 -3.15 -20.54 -4.27
C GLU A 61 -4.39 -20.09 -3.45
N SER A 62 -5.13 -19.08 -3.92
CA SER A 62 -6.36 -18.61 -3.28
C SER A 62 -7.36 -18.05 -4.28
N GLU A 63 -8.64 -18.06 -3.93
CA GLU A 63 -9.70 -17.48 -4.74
C GLU A 63 -10.11 -16.09 -4.21
N PRO A 64 -10.53 -15.13 -5.09
CA PRO A 64 -10.99 -13.81 -4.65
C PRO A 64 -12.09 -13.83 -3.58
N LYS A 65 -12.97 -14.84 -3.60
CA LYS A 65 -14.05 -15.02 -2.62
C LYS A 65 -13.57 -15.31 -1.20
N GLN A 66 -12.32 -15.78 -1.05
CA GLN A 66 -11.71 -16.09 0.24
C GLN A 66 -11.16 -14.85 0.93
N TRP A 67 -11.11 -13.70 0.25
CA TRP A 67 -10.53 -12.48 0.78
C TRP A 67 -11.60 -11.55 1.34
N ARG A 68 -11.36 -11.07 2.57
CA ARG A 68 -12.24 -10.14 3.27
C ARG A 68 -11.50 -8.96 3.84
N TYR A 69 -12.23 -7.85 3.94
CA TYR A 69 -11.81 -6.65 4.61
C TYR A 69 -11.92 -6.79 6.12
N VAL A 70 -10.87 -6.38 6.82
CA VAL A 70 -10.92 -6.10 8.26
C VAL A 70 -10.58 -4.62 8.47
N PRO A 71 -11.33 -3.86 9.29
CA PRO A 71 -10.93 -2.52 9.67
C PRO A 71 -9.53 -2.52 10.30
N THR A 72 -8.70 -1.51 10.00
CA THR A 72 -7.34 -1.40 10.54
C THR A 72 -7.34 -1.47 12.07
N GLU A 73 -8.33 -0.86 12.73
CA GLU A 73 -8.47 -0.87 14.19
C GLU A 73 -8.82 -2.26 14.75
N LEU A 74 -9.29 -3.18 13.91
CA LEU A 74 -9.63 -4.56 14.26
C LEU A 74 -8.62 -5.58 13.75
N ASN A 75 -7.64 -5.16 12.93
CA ASN A 75 -6.61 -6.03 12.35
C ASN A 75 -5.56 -6.42 13.41
N PRO A 76 -5.48 -7.69 13.84
CA PRO A 76 -4.50 -8.10 14.84
C PRO A 76 -3.06 -8.06 14.32
N ALA A 77 -2.84 -8.17 13.00
CA ALA A 77 -1.50 -8.14 12.42
C ALA A 77 -0.78 -6.80 12.64
N ASP A 78 -1.56 -5.73 12.78
CA ASP A 78 -1.05 -4.41 13.09
C ASP A 78 -0.44 -4.29 14.48
N ASP A 79 -0.91 -5.11 15.44
CA ASP A 79 -0.35 -5.10 16.80
C ASP A 79 1.12 -5.50 16.78
N LEU A 80 1.46 -6.53 16.00
CA LEU A 80 2.84 -7.00 15.89
C LEU A 80 3.67 -6.15 14.92
N SER A 81 3.09 -5.73 13.79
CA SER A 81 3.83 -4.95 12.78
C SER A 81 4.24 -3.56 13.29
N ARG A 82 3.48 -2.98 14.23
CA ARG A 82 3.76 -1.68 14.86
C ARG A 82 4.69 -1.77 16.08
N GLY A 83 5.09 -2.99 16.48
CA GLY A 83 6.02 -3.19 17.59
C GLY A 83 5.35 -3.23 18.96
N ALA A 84 4.36 -4.12 19.15
CA ALA A 84 3.82 -4.41 20.48
C ALA A 84 4.93 -4.73 21.50
N ARG A 85 4.76 -4.27 22.74
CA ARG A 85 5.65 -4.61 23.84
C ARG A 85 5.57 -6.12 24.11
N SER A 86 6.71 -6.77 24.32
CA SER A 86 6.77 -8.22 24.61
C SER A 86 5.75 -8.65 25.68
N ASP A 87 5.60 -7.85 26.75
CA ASP A 87 4.71 -8.16 27.88
C ASP A 87 3.22 -8.07 27.53
N SER A 88 2.87 -7.38 26.44
CA SER A 88 1.49 -7.25 25.95
C SER A 88 1.06 -8.39 25.02
N VAL A 89 2.00 -9.21 24.55
CA VAL A 89 1.75 -10.34 23.67
C VAL A 89 1.66 -11.61 24.50
N ASN A 90 0.47 -11.92 25.00
CA ASN A 90 0.19 -13.15 25.74
C ASN A 90 -1.05 -13.85 25.16
N THR A 91 -1.33 -15.09 25.58
CA THR A 91 -2.42 -15.92 25.05
C THR A 91 -3.82 -15.29 25.18
N SER A 92 -4.00 -14.28 26.04
CA SER A 92 -5.26 -13.56 26.18
C SER A 92 -5.39 -12.33 25.26
N CYS A 93 -4.32 -11.93 24.57
CA CYS A 93 -4.33 -10.76 23.71
C CYS A 93 -5.03 -11.03 22.36
N ARG A 94 -5.35 -9.94 21.66
CA ARG A 94 -6.07 -9.96 20.38
C ARG A 94 -5.36 -10.75 19.29
N TRP A 95 -4.03 -10.79 19.29
CA TRP A 95 -3.26 -11.58 18.31
C TRP A 95 -3.60 -13.07 18.37
N PHE A 96 -3.68 -13.65 19.58
CA PHE A 96 -3.95 -15.08 19.75
C PHE A 96 -5.45 -15.40 19.80
N ARG A 97 -6.27 -14.52 20.38
CA ARG A 97 -7.73 -14.72 20.45
C ARG A 97 -8.48 -14.30 19.20
N GLY A 98 -7.86 -13.51 18.33
CA GLY A 98 -8.55 -12.88 17.22
C GLY A 98 -9.52 -11.78 17.65
N PRO A 99 -10.02 -10.99 16.69
CA PRO A 99 -11.01 -9.95 16.93
C PRO A 99 -12.40 -10.54 17.22
N LYS A 100 -13.22 -9.79 17.98
CA LYS A 100 -14.54 -10.25 18.46
C LYS A 100 -15.47 -10.73 17.34
N PHE A 101 -15.42 -10.11 16.17
CA PHE A 101 -16.34 -10.44 15.08
C PHE A 101 -16.13 -11.87 14.53
N LEU A 102 -14.93 -12.45 14.64
CA LEU A 102 -14.70 -13.84 14.21
C LEU A 102 -15.43 -14.87 15.08
N TRP A 103 -15.84 -14.48 16.28
CA TRP A 103 -16.62 -15.32 17.19
C TRP A 103 -18.12 -15.19 16.95
N SER A 104 -18.53 -14.23 16.12
CA SER A 104 -19.91 -14.02 15.71
C SER A 104 -20.17 -14.72 14.38
N THR A 105 -21.46 -14.83 14.02
CA THR A 105 -21.86 -15.34 12.72
C THR A 105 -21.37 -14.43 11.58
N GLU A 106 -21.26 -14.99 10.39
CA GLU A 106 -20.70 -14.30 9.22
C GLU A 106 -21.44 -13.01 8.86
N GLU A 107 -22.74 -12.92 9.18
CA GLU A 107 -23.55 -11.72 8.95
C GLU A 107 -23.11 -10.52 9.81
N CYS A 108 -22.39 -10.80 10.90
CA CYS A 108 -21.84 -9.78 11.80
C CYS A 108 -20.39 -9.41 11.44
N TRP A 109 -19.82 -10.00 10.39
CA TRP A 109 -18.46 -9.70 9.98
C TRP A 109 -18.38 -8.34 9.26
N PRO A 110 -17.19 -7.69 9.24
CA PRO A 110 -17.03 -6.43 8.54
C PRO A 110 -17.36 -6.55 7.05
N LEU A 111 -18.10 -5.57 6.54
CA LEU A 111 -18.45 -5.49 5.13
C LEU A 111 -17.23 -5.05 4.31
N ASN A 112 -17.11 -5.62 3.11
CA ASN A 112 -16.14 -5.15 2.13
C ASN A 112 -16.56 -3.74 1.64
N PRO A 113 -15.74 -2.69 1.85
CA PRO A 113 -16.05 -1.35 1.37
C PRO A 113 -16.03 -1.27 -0.16
N ILE A 114 -15.47 -2.29 -0.82
CA ILE A 114 -15.44 -2.47 -2.27
C ILE A 114 -16.75 -3.16 -2.67
N SER A 115 -17.87 -2.46 -2.50
CA SER A 115 -19.14 -2.92 -3.07
C SER A 115 -19.06 -2.77 -4.58
N ARG A 116 -19.38 -3.87 -5.28
CA ARG A 116 -19.35 -4.11 -6.73
C ARG A 116 -20.06 -3.00 -7.52
N ASN A 117 -19.36 -1.91 -7.80
CA ASN A 117 -19.77 -0.82 -8.70
C ASN A 117 -18.49 -0.14 -9.20
N ASP A 118 -17.66 -0.85 -9.97
CA ASP A 118 -16.70 -0.21 -10.83
C ASP A 118 -16.82 -0.85 -12.21
N GLU A 119 -17.55 -0.14 -13.08
CA GLU A 119 -17.36 -0.21 -14.51
C GLU A 119 -15.86 -0.24 -14.80
N VAL A 120 -15.48 -1.24 -15.59
CA VAL A 120 -14.24 -1.36 -16.35
C VAL A 120 -13.39 -0.07 -16.32
N LEU A 121 -12.50 0.03 -15.34
CA LEU A 121 -11.32 0.89 -15.47
C LEU A 121 -10.44 0.22 -16.53
N THR A 122 -10.76 0.53 -17.78
CA THR A 122 -9.98 0.14 -18.93
C THR A 122 -8.52 0.51 -18.66
N PRO A 123 -7.59 -0.34 -19.08
CA PRO A 123 -6.19 -0.12 -18.79
C PRO A 123 -5.63 0.92 -19.75
N THR A 124 -5.90 2.17 -19.42
CA THR A 124 -5.30 3.33 -20.05
C THR A 124 -3.96 3.51 -19.39
N ALA A 125 -2.90 3.39 -20.20
CA ALA A 125 -1.55 3.81 -19.84
C ALA A 125 -1.62 5.09 -19.02
N VAL A 126 -0.92 5.15 -17.88
CA VAL A 126 -0.83 6.28 -16.96
C VAL A 126 -1.00 7.62 -17.70
N SER A 127 -2.24 8.04 -17.85
CA SER A 127 -2.58 9.41 -18.15
C SER A 127 -2.49 10.04 -16.79
N ILE A 128 -1.52 10.95 -16.64
CA ILE A 128 -1.56 11.95 -15.59
C ILE A 128 -2.87 12.69 -15.84
N GLY A 129 -3.93 12.25 -15.18
CA GLY A 129 -5.19 12.94 -15.15
C GLY A 129 -4.90 14.29 -14.52
N VAL A 130 -4.93 15.33 -15.35
CA VAL A 130 -5.18 16.67 -14.85
C VAL A 130 -6.57 16.59 -14.22
N VAL A 131 -6.60 16.38 -12.91
CA VAL A 131 -7.82 16.44 -12.13
C VAL A 131 -8.23 17.91 -12.16
N ASN A 132 -9.21 18.21 -13.02
CA ASN A 132 -9.88 19.49 -13.05
C ASN A 132 -10.93 19.49 -11.94
N GLU A 133 -10.48 19.38 -10.69
CA GLU A 133 -11.27 19.71 -9.51
C GLU A 133 -10.56 20.84 -8.79
N LEU A 134 -11.33 21.88 -8.46
CA LEU A 134 -10.90 23.10 -7.78
C LEU A 134 -10.48 22.83 -6.32
N GLN A 135 -9.59 21.87 -6.07
CA GLN A 135 -8.83 21.81 -4.84
C GLN A 135 -7.59 22.67 -5.04
N ARG A 136 -7.42 23.68 -4.19
CA ARG A 136 -6.17 24.42 -4.07
C ARG A 136 -5.06 23.41 -3.81
N PHE A 137 -4.28 23.07 -4.84
CA PHE A 137 -3.02 22.39 -4.63
C PHE A 137 -2.14 23.34 -3.83
N GLU A 138 -1.99 23.06 -2.54
CA GLU A 138 -0.91 23.65 -1.77
C GLU A 138 0.39 23.32 -2.48
N ASN A 139 1.23 24.35 -2.67
CA ASN A 139 2.49 24.17 -3.36
C ASN A 139 3.26 23.02 -2.68
N PRO A 140 3.62 21.94 -3.38
CA PRO A 140 4.31 20.80 -2.77
C PRO A 140 5.60 21.20 -2.06
N LEU A 141 6.20 22.33 -2.48
CA LEU A 141 7.37 22.92 -1.86
C LEU A 141 7.04 23.66 -0.55
N ALA A 142 5.85 24.21 -0.36
CA ALA A 142 5.42 24.85 0.89
C ALA A 142 5.53 23.87 2.07
N SER A 143 5.03 22.65 1.90
CA SER A 143 5.17 21.59 2.90
C SER A 143 6.63 21.21 3.21
N LEU A 144 7.56 21.42 2.27
CA LEU A 144 8.99 21.18 2.48
C LEU A 144 9.64 22.32 3.28
N PHE A 145 9.20 23.57 3.08
CA PHE A 145 9.65 24.72 3.87
C PHE A 145 9.21 24.60 5.33
N ASP A 146 7.98 24.13 5.58
CA ASP A 146 7.47 23.92 6.95
C ASP A 146 8.20 22.79 7.69
N ARG A 147 8.62 21.76 6.96
CA ARG A 147 9.27 20.57 7.55
C ARG A 147 10.79 20.73 7.74
N CYS A 148 11.41 21.68 7.05
CA CYS A 148 12.86 21.84 7.06
C CYS A 148 13.25 23.22 7.60
N SER A 149 13.78 23.26 8.83
CA SER A 149 14.28 24.50 9.46
C SER A 149 15.57 25.04 8.85
N ARG A 150 16.14 24.38 7.82
CA ARG A 150 17.43 24.73 7.23
C ARG A 150 17.33 24.74 5.70
N TRP A 151 17.84 25.82 5.12
CA TRP A 151 17.85 26.09 3.67
C TRP A 151 18.64 25.05 2.85
N LYS A 152 19.79 24.58 3.35
CA LYS A 152 20.67 23.65 2.61
C LYS A 152 20.00 22.29 2.31
N PRO A 153 19.32 21.62 3.27
CA PRO A 153 18.51 20.44 2.99
C PRO A 153 17.44 20.65 1.91
N ILE A 154 16.74 21.78 1.93
CA ILE A 154 15.66 22.08 0.97
C ILE A 154 16.21 22.14 -0.45
N ILE A 155 17.30 22.90 -0.68
CA ILE A 155 17.94 22.98 -1.99
C ILE A 155 18.35 21.59 -2.49
N ARG A 156 18.88 20.73 -1.61
CA ARG A 156 19.30 19.38 -2.02
C ARG A 156 18.11 18.52 -2.42
N ILE A 157 17.00 18.57 -1.67
CA ILE A 157 15.77 17.83 -1.99
C ILE A 157 15.23 18.31 -3.34
N VAL A 158 15.09 19.62 -3.54
CA VAL A 158 14.62 20.20 -4.80
C VAL A 158 15.55 19.86 -5.97
N ALA A 159 16.87 19.86 -5.77
CA ALA A 159 17.84 19.47 -6.78
C ALA A 159 17.69 17.99 -7.19
N TRP A 160 17.46 17.09 -6.24
CA TRP A 160 17.19 15.67 -6.54
C TRP A 160 15.88 15.47 -7.29
N VAL A 161 14.82 16.20 -6.93
CA VAL A 161 13.54 16.16 -7.64
C VAL A 161 13.71 16.66 -9.08
N LEU A 162 14.34 17.82 -9.28
CA LEU A 162 14.62 18.36 -10.62
C LEU A 162 15.48 17.40 -11.47
N ARG A 163 16.49 16.76 -10.85
CA ARG A 163 17.32 15.76 -11.52
C ARG A 163 16.51 14.54 -11.95
N ALA A 164 15.63 14.03 -11.09
CA ALA A 164 14.73 12.92 -11.41
C ALA A 164 13.75 13.28 -12.54
N MET A 165 13.21 14.50 -12.53
CA MET A 165 12.31 14.99 -13.59
C MET A 165 13.02 15.10 -14.95
N LYS A 166 14.29 15.52 -14.98
CA LYS A 166 15.08 15.60 -16.22
C LYS A 166 15.48 14.21 -16.77
N LYS A 167 15.73 13.24 -15.89
CA LYS A 167 16.15 11.88 -16.27
C LYS A 167 15.02 10.87 -15.97
N ARG A 168 13.90 10.98 -16.70
CA ARG A 168 12.66 10.20 -16.50
C ARG A 168 12.82 8.67 -16.38
N ASN A 169 13.97 8.09 -16.76
CA ASN A 169 14.21 6.63 -16.75
C ASN A 169 15.57 6.18 -16.17
N LEU A 170 16.31 7.03 -15.44
CA LEU A 170 17.60 6.64 -14.85
C LEU A 170 17.62 6.99 -13.37
N ARG A 171 18.02 6.02 -12.53
CA ARG A 171 18.34 6.31 -11.12
C ARG A 171 19.43 7.37 -11.11
N PRO A 172 19.20 8.53 -10.49
CA PRO A 172 20.21 9.57 -10.49
C PRO A 172 21.39 9.10 -9.61
N THR A 173 22.48 8.68 -10.25
CA THR A 173 23.71 8.21 -9.59
C THR A 173 24.75 9.34 -9.58
N GLY A 174 25.49 9.45 -8.47
CA GLY A 174 26.55 10.45 -8.28
C GLY A 174 26.14 11.68 -7.47
N SER A 175 27.14 12.47 -7.02
CA SER A 175 26.93 13.70 -6.26
C SER A 175 26.17 14.77 -7.05
N LEU A 176 25.40 15.62 -6.36
CA LEU A 176 24.81 16.83 -6.95
C LEU A 176 25.92 17.78 -7.38
N ASN A 177 25.84 18.31 -8.61
CA ASN A 177 26.78 19.33 -9.07
C ASN A 177 26.30 20.74 -8.66
N VAL A 178 27.18 21.74 -8.81
CA VAL A 178 26.90 23.12 -8.40
C VAL A 178 25.77 23.74 -9.22
N GLU A 179 25.66 23.38 -10.49
CA GLU A 179 24.62 23.87 -11.42
C GLU A 179 23.22 23.42 -11.00
N GLU A 180 23.08 22.16 -10.57
CA GLU A 180 21.82 21.60 -10.07
C GLU A 180 21.40 22.22 -8.74
N LEU A 181 22.37 22.50 -7.87
CA LEU A 181 22.11 23.21 -6.61
C LEU A 181 21.69 24.67 -6.89
N ASN A 182 22.29 25.33 -7.86
CA ASN A 182 21.91 26.69 -8.26
C ASN A 182 20.52 26.72 -8.90
N ALA A 183 20.23 25.78 -9.81
CA ALA A 183 18.90 25.67 -10.40
C ALA A 183 17.81 25.38 -9.35
N ALA A 184 18.10 24.52 -8.38
CA ALA A 184 17.19 24.26 -7.26
C ALA A 184 17.00 25.48 -6.37
N ARG A 185 18.05 26.27 -6.13
CA ARG A 185 17.98 27.52 -5.38
C ARG A 185 17.06 28.53 -6.05
N GLU A 186 17.21 28.74 -7.36
CA GLU A 186 16.34 29.65 -8.13
C GLU A 186 14.86 29.22 -8.09
N VAL A 187 14.58 27.92 -8.11
CA VAL A 187 13.21 27.40 -7.96
C VAL A 187 12.66 27.67 -6.56
N CYS A 188 13.48 27.46 -5.52
CA CYS A 188 13.05 27.74 -4.14
C CYS A 188 12.78 29.22 -3.91
N LEU A 189 13.56 30.12 -4.50
CA LEU A 189 13.42 31.58 -4.37
C LEU A 189 12.19 32.16 -5.09
N ARG A 190 11.58 31.42 -6.03
CA ARG A 190 10.37 31.84 -6.75
C ARG A 190 9.07 31.42 -6.07
N VAL A 191 9.18 30.65 -4.99
CA VAL A 191 8.06 30.06 -4.25
C VAL A 191 7.78 30.80 -2.94
N GLU A 192 8.76 31.59 -2.47
CA GLU A 192 8.61 32.59 -1.42
C GLU A 192 7.94 33.86 -1.98
#